data_AF-A0A939H9T6-F1
#
_entry.id   AF-A0A939H9T6-F1
#
_cell.length_a   1.000
_cell.length_b   1.000
_cell.length_c   1.000
_cell.angle_alpha   90.00
_cell.angle_beta   90.00
_cell.angle_gamma   90.00
#
_symmetry.space_group_name_H-M   'P 1'
#
loop_
_entity.id
_entity.type
_entity.pdbx_description
1 polymer ?
#
loop_
_entity_poly.entity_id
_entity_poly.type
_entity_poly.pdbx_seq_one_letter_code
_entity_poly.pdbx_strand_id
1 'polypeptide(L)'
;MGLVEESSGAIGILTITPSEASIIAADVASKAAGIEVGFIDRFSGALLITGDVSSVEASIVQIVEVLTNVMGFTPSPITRT
;
A
#
# COMPACT_ATOMS: atom_id res chain seq x y z
N MET A 1 8.48 -10.88 -10.86
CA MET A 1 7.13 -11.46 -10.94
C MET A 1 6.19 -10.28 -11.04
N GLY A 2 5.70 -10.00 -12.25
CA GLY A 2 4.84 -8.86 -12.55
C GLY A 2 3.37 -9.19 -12.28
N LEU A 3 2.53 -8.15 -12.27
CA LEU A 3 1.10 -8.27 -12.03
C LEU A 3 0.47 -9.18 -13.08
N VAL A 4 -0.31 -10.15 -12.62
CA VAL A 4 -1.16 -10.97 -13.49
C VAL A 4 -2.37 -10.10 -13.83
N GLU A 5 -2.47 -9.69 -15.08
CA GLU A 5 -3.57 -8.86 -15.61
C GLU A 5 -4.91 -9.60 -15.45
N GLU A 6 -5.66 -9.37 -14.37
CA GLU A 6 -7.06 -9.78 -14.30
C GLU A 6 -8.03 -8.76 -13.67
N SER A 7 -7.64 -7.50 -13.45
CA SER A 7 -8.64 -6.48 -13.11
C SER A 7 -8.31 -5.07 -13.59
N SER A 8 -9.30 -4.45 -14.24
CA SER A 8 -9.36 -3.01 -14.57
C SER A 8 -9.57 -2.18 -13.30
N GLY A 9 -8.67 -2.31 -12.33
CA GLY A 9 -8.71 -1.63 -11.04
C GLY A 9 -7.72 -0.47 -10.94
N ALA A 10 -7.89 0.36 -9.91
CA ALA A 10 -6.89 1.34 -9.52
C ALA A 10 -5.63 0.65 -8.95
N ILE A 11 -4.50 1.35 -9.04
CA ILE A 11 -3.22 0.90 -8.51
C ILE A 11 -2.77 1.88 -7.43
N GLY A 12 -2.42 1.33 -6.26
CA GLY A 12 -1.74 2.05 -5.19
C GLY A 12 -0.26 1.67 -5.15
N ILE A 13 0.62 2.66 -5.09
CA ILE A 13 2.08 2.45 -5.03
C ILE A 13 2.61 3.13 -3.78
N LEU A 14 3.39 2.41 -3.00
CA LEU A 14 4.06 2.93 -1.81
C LEU A 14 5.56 2.66 -1.88
N THR A 15 6.33 3.62 -1.37
CA THR A 15 7.77 3.48 -1.12
C THR A 15 8.00 3.75 0.36
N ILE A 16 8.52 2.75 1.07
CA ILE A 16 8.59 2.75 2.53
C ILE A 16 10.04 2.54 2.98
N THR A 17 10.47 3.30 3.98
CA THR A 17 11.80 3.16 4.60
C THR A 17 11.65 3.16 6.13
N PRO A 18 12.19 2.17 6.86
CA PRO A 18 12.94 1.00 6.37
C PRO A 18 12.06 0.03 5.55
N SER A 19 12.69 -0.74 4.66
CA SER A 19 12.01 -1.52 3.62
C SER A 19 11.15 -2.66 4.16
N GLU A 20 11.48 -3.22 5.33
CA GLU A 20 10.71 -4.29 5.97
C GLU A 20 9.31 -3.84 6.40
N ALA A 21 9.09 -2.53 6.58
CA ALA A 21 7.76 -2.00 6.89
C ALA A 21 6.76 -2.14 5.73
N SER A 22 7.21 -2.48 4.51
CA SER A 22 6.32 -2.90 3.41
C SER A 22 5.48 -4.13 3.75
N ILE A 23 5.98 -5.03 4.60
CA ILE A 23 5.24 -6.21 5.08
C ILE A 23 4.08 -5.78 5.99
N ILE A 24 4.34 -4.80 6.87
CA ILE A 24 3.33 -4.24 7.79
C ILE A 24 2.29 -3.46 7.00
N ALA A 25 2.74 -2.64 6.04
CA ALA A 25 1.84 -1.90 5.17
C ALA A 25 0.92 -2.84 4.35
N ALA A 26 1.43 -3.96 3.86
CA ALA A 26 0.61 -4.95 3.16
C ALA A 26 -0.45 -5.59 4.08
N ASP A 27 -0.08 -5.95 5.31
CA ASP A 27 -1.01 -6.46 6.32
C ASP A 27 -2.14 -5.45 6.61
N VAL A 28 -1.79 -4.18 6.84
CA VAL A 28 -2.76 -3.10 7.05
C VAL A 28 -3.64 -2.91 5.83
N ALA A 29 -3.06 -2.88 4.63
CA ALA A 29 -3.80 -2.69 3.37
C ALA A 29 -4.88 -3.77 3.19
N SER A 30 -4.52 -5.04 3.43
CA SER A 30 -5.40 -6.19 3.27
C SER A 30 -6.59 -6.23 4.25
N LYS A 31 -6.47 -5.51 5.38
CA LYS A 31 -7.52 -5.42 6.41
C LYS A 31 -8.38 -4.17 6.27
N ALA A 32 -7.93 -3.18 5.51
CA ALA A 32 -8.59 -1.88 5.41
C ALA A 32 -9.78 -1.88 4.44
N ALA A 33 -9.67 -2.55 3.29
CA ALA A 33 -10.69 -2.57 2.25
C ALA A 33 -10.57 -3.81 1.34
N GLY A 34 -11.50 -3.96 0.40
CA GLY A 34 -11.42 -4.97 -0.66
C GLY A 34 -10.32 -4.63 -1.66
N ILE A 35 -9.07 -4.88 -1.29
CA ILE A 35 -7.89 -4.75 -2.15
C ILE A 35 -7.17 -6.09 -2.27
N GLU A 36 -6.37 -6.22 -3.32
CA GLU A 36 -5.41 -7.30 -3.50
C GLU A 36 -3.99 -6.75 -3.43
N VAL A 37 -3.07 -7.53 -2.86
CA VAL A 37 -1.66 -7.17 -2.83
C VAL A 37 -0.99 -7.73 -4.08
N GLY A 38 -0.71 -6.85 -5.04
CA GLY A 38 -0.09 -7.24 -6.31
C GLY A 38 1.41 -7.52 -6.17
N PHE A 39 2.11 -6.81 -5.28
CA PHE A 39 3.55 -7.00 -5.07
C PHE A 39 4.01 -6.43 -3.73
N ILE A 40 4.88 -7.17 -3.02
CA ILE A 40 5.58 -6.72 -1.81
C ILE A 40 7.07 -6.94 -2.00
N ASP A 41 7.87 -5.89 -1.83
CA ASP A 41 9.32 -5.97 -1.83
C ASP A 41 9.91 -5.46 -0.52
N ARG A 42 10.26 -6.41 0.35
CA ARG A 42 10.92 -6.13 1.64
C ARG A 42 12.39 -5.72 1.51
N PHE A 43 12.98 -5.75 0.32
CA PHE A 43 14.36 -5.30 0.09
C PHE A 43 14.39 -3.83 -0.30
N SER A 44 13.54 -3.41 -1.25
CA SER A 44 13.44 -2.01 -1.67
C SER A 44 12.44 -1.18 -0.87
N GLY A 45 11.47 -1.82 -0.21
CA GLY A 45 10.37 -1.16 0.49
C GLY A 45 9.20 -0.79 -0.42
N ALA A 46 9.16 -1.33 -1.64
CA ALA A 46 8.06 -1.11 -2.58
C ALA A 46 6.86 -2.01 -2.24
N LEU A 47 5.67 -1.42 -2.25
CA LEU A 47 4.38 -2.12 -2.12
C LEU A 47 3.45 -1.65 -3.23
N LEU A 48 2.82 -2.61 -3.91
CA LEU A 48 1.79 -2.36 -4.92
C LEU A 48 0.52 -3.09 -4.53
N ILE A 49 -0.58 -2.35 -4.48
CA ILE A 49 -1.93 -2.86 -4.22
C ILE A 49 -2.87 -2.52 -5.38
N THR A 50 -3.88 -3.36 -5.59
CA THR A 50 -4.89 -3.21 -6.65
C THR A 50 -6.30 -3.33 -6.07
N GLY A 51 -7.26 -2.66 -6.68
CA GLY A 51 -8.68 -2.73 -6.27
C GLY A 51 -9.49 -1.58 -6.84
N ASP A 52 -10.72 -1.38 -6.39
CA ASP A 52 -11.50 -0.20 -6.73
C ASP A 52 -10.82 1.07 -6.21
N VAL A 53 -11.00 2.21 -6.90
CA VAL A 53 -10.36 3.50 -6.56
C VAL A 53 -10.57 3.86 -5.08
N SER A 54 -11.80 3.72 -4.58
CA SER A 54 -12.14 4.02 -3.19
C SER A 54 -11.47 3.07 -2.20
N SER A 55 -11.34 1.79 -2.55
CA SER A 55 -10.68 0.78 -1.71
C SER A 55 -9.18 1.03 -1.63
N VAL A 56 -8.53 1.31 -2.76
CA VAL A 56 -7.10 1.64 -2.81
C VAL A 56 -6.79 2.89 -2.01
N GLU A 57 -7.62 3.94 -2.17
CA GLU A 57 -7.46 5.17 -1.41
C GLU A 57 -7.62 4.95 0.10
N ALA A 58 -8.67 4.26 0.52
CA ALA A 58 -8.91 3.93 1.93
C ALA A 58 -7.74 3.13 2.52
N SER A 59 -7.23 2.15 1.78
CA SER A 59 -6.06 1.38 2.20
C SER A 59 -4.81 2.25 2.34
N ILE A 60 -4.52 3.13 1.39
CA ILE A 60 -3.35 4.04 1.50
C ILE A 60 -3.50 4.98 2.71
N VAL A 61 -4.67 5.55 2.94
CA VAL A 61 -4.94 6.39 4.11
C VAL A 61 -4.69 5.61 5.41
N GLN A 62 -5.20 4.39 5.51
CA GLN A 62 -5.03 3.56 6.71
C GLN A 62 -3.57 3.17 6.94
N ILE A 63 -2.84 2.84 5.87
CA ILE A 63 -1.39 2.55 5.95
C ILE A 63 -0.64 3.76 6.49
N VAL A 64 -0.86 4.95 5.90
CA VAL A 64 -0.19 6.18 6.32
C VAL A 64 -0.52 6.52 7.77
N GLU A 65 -1.78 6.33 8.19
CA GLU A 65 -2.20 6.55 9.58
C GLU A 65 -1.48 5.62 10.55
N VAL A 66 -1.42 4.31 10.26
CA VAL A 66 -0.73 3.34 11.14
C VAL A 66 0.77 3.62 11.18
N LEU A 67 1.41 3.79 10.03
CA LEU A 67 2.85 4.04 9.98
C LEU A 67 3.22 5.35 10.69
N THR A 68 2.41 6.40 10.56
CA THR A 68 2.70 7.70 11.17
C THR A 68 2.34 7.73 12.66
N ASN A 69 1.09 7.42 13.00
CA ASN A 69 0.56 7.67 14.34
C ASN A 69 0.90 6.56 15.34
N VAL A 70 1.07 5.32 14.86
CA VAL A 70 1.41 4.17 15.71
C VAL A 70 2.91 3.90 15.71
N MET A 71 3.56 4.01 14.54
CA MET A 71 4.97 3.64 14.38
C MET A 71 5.95 4.82 14.27
N GLY A 72 5.46 6.06 14.17
CA GLY A 72 6.32 7.26 14.16
C GLY A 72 7.06 7.52 12.84
N PHE A 73 6.57 7.01 11.71
CA PHE A 73 7.14 7.29 10.40
C PHE A 73 6.83 8.73 9.98
N THR A 74 7.67 9.30 9.13
CA THR A 74 7.38 10.60 8.48
C THR A 74 6.59 10.35 7.18
N PRO A 75 5.36 10.86 7.05
CA PRO A 75 4.54 10.62 5.86
C PRO A 75 4.89 11.56 4.71
N SER A 76 4.53 11.14 3.50
CA SER A 76 4.41 12.01 2.34
C SER A 76 2.92 12.29 2.04
N PRO A 77 2.59 13.38 1.32
CA PRO A 77 1.22 13.62 0.88
C PRO A 77 0.72 12.50 -0.04
N ILE A 78 -0.53 12.08 0.11
CA ILE A 78 -1.16 11.14 -0.80
C ILE A 78 -1.43 11.83 -2.14
N THR A 79 -0.94 11.26 -3.24
CA THR A 79 -1.09 11.79 -4.62
C THR A 79 -1.98 10.89 -5.47
N ARG A 80 -2.54 11.44 -6.58
CA ARG A 80 -3.49 10.77 -7.48
C ARG A 80 -3.28 11.22 -8.92
N THR A 81 -3.57 10.34 -9.88
CA THR A 81 -3.52 10.59 -11.33
C THR A 81 -4.72 9.98 -12.03
#